data_AF-A0A1H0W8K0-F1
#
_entry.id   AF-A0A1H0W8K0-F1
#
_cell.length_a   1.000
_cell.length_b   1.000
_cell.length_c   1.000
_cell.angle_alpha   90.00
_cell.angle_beta   90.00
_cell.angle_gamma   90.00
#
_symmetry.space_group_name_H-M   'P 1'
#
loop_
_entity.id
_entity.type
_entity.pdbx_description
1 polymer ?
#
loop_
_entity_poly.entity_id
_entity_poly.type
_entity_poly.pdbx_seq_one_letter_code
_entity_poly.pdbx_strand_id
1 'polypeptide(L)'
;MKLLRSFGVALGVSGVVGATMLASTPLEKPVAGPQQADVRVVAAIPPPEPGDFKSVLRVEGMTKIAKLGQAMSIGRGKFKALIKAVDDDRPNPLIGELLMPPAPGYFVVFRFMPVTNNTSFVQVGDATGSIDLTDLTKAKAIVKVKLNLVISEVKQNGVPLDVGPNCHTVTPVDLDLSGTINLGVKAVTETQPVTEANRAGTIETRYAIPAFTGCGVTENLSPLMTGLVSGPGNELITHLYNLCFGTNSCNPYW
;
A
#
# COMPACT_ATOMS: atom_id res chain seq x y z
N MET A 1 47.72 4.41 -67.44
CA MET A 1 46.52 3.85 -68.07
C MET A 1 46.42 2.39 -67.65
N LYS A 2 45.38 2.02 -66.88
CA LYS A 2 44.75 0.67 -66.68
C LYS A 2 45.67 -0.57 -66.46
N LEU A 3 45.39 -1.54 -65.59
CA LEU A 3 44.35 -1.83 -64.61
C LEU A 3 44.82 -3.08 -63.82
N LEU A 4 44.39 -3.17 -62.57
CA LEU A 4 44.32 -4.30 -61.64
C LEU A 4 44.28 -5.72 -62.24
N ARG A 5 44.87 -6.70 -61.51
CA ARG A 5 44.08 -7.74 -60.80
C ARG A 5 44.92 -8.59 -59.83
N SER A 6 44.27 -8.92 -58.72
CA SER A 6 44.71 -9.67 -57.54
C SER A 6 45.00 -11.16 -57.79
N PHE A 7 45.90 -11.72 -56.98
CA PHE A 7 45.89 -13.11 -56.52
C PHE A 7 46.38 -13.13 -55.06
N GLY A 8 45.64 -13.81 -54.19
CA GLY A 8 45.97 -13.93 -52.77
C GLY A 8 46.93 -15.07 -52.47
N VAL A 9 47.60 -15.00 -51.32
CA VAL A 9 48.13 -16.15 -50.57
C VAL A 9 48.12 -15.79 -49.08
N ALA A 10 47.59 -16.68 -48.27
CA ALA A 10 47.62 -16.64 -46.81
C ALA A 10 48.85 -17.41 -46.27
N LEU A 11 49.47 -16.90 -45.20
CA LEU A 11 50.33 -17.57 -44.22
C LEU A 11 50.49 -16.53 -43.08
N GLY A 12 50.00 -16.72 -41.87
CA GLY A 12 50.35 -17.78 -40.94
C GLY A 12 51.42 -17.23 -39.97
N VAL A 13 51.00 -16.56 -38.89
CA VAL A 13 51.90 -16.17 -37.79
C VAL A 13 51.22 -16.49 -36.45
N SER A 14 51.78 -17.48 -35.77
CA SER A 14 51.44 -17.88 -34.41
C SER A 14 51.81 -16.77 -33.42
N GLY A 15 50.81 -16.19 -32.75
CA GLY A 15 51.01 -15.30 -31.61
C GLY A 15 51.15 -16.11 -30.32
N VAL A 16 52.30 -15.99 -29.67
CA VAL A 16 52.47 -16.30 -28.25
C VAL A 16 52.33 -14.98 -27.50
N VAL A 17 51.21 -14.77 -26.80
CA VAL A 17 51.04 -13.68 -25.84
C VAL A 17 50.69 -14.32 -24.50
N GLY A 18 51.58 -14.11 -23.52
CA GLY A 18 51.47 -14.63 -22.18
C GLY A 18 50.22 -14.14 -21.47
N ALA A 19 49.55 -15.07 -20.79
CA ALA A 19 48.43 -14.80 -19.92
C ALA A 19 48.92 -14.17 -18.61
N THR A 20 48.78 -12.86 -18.47
CA THR A 20 48.82 -12.18 -17.17
C THR A 20 47.51 -12.49 -16.43
N MET A 21 47.56 -13.33 -15.40
CA MET A 21 46.41 -13.58 -14.55
C MET A 21 46.12 -12.34 -13.69
N LEU A 22 45.03 -11.64 -14.00
CA LEU A 22 44.40 -10.69 -13.10
C LEU A 22 43.68 -11.48 -12.01
N ALA A 23 44.12 -11.33 -10.76
CA ALA A 23 43.42 -11.83 -9.59
C ALA A 23 42.08 -11.09 -9.48
N SER A 24 40.97 -11.79 -9.75
CA SER A 24 39.62 -11.30 -9.47
C SER A 24 39.36 -11.36 -7.97
N THR A 25 39.04 -10.22 -7.38
CA THR A 25 38.43 -10.16 -6.05
C THR A 25 37.10 -10.92 -6.08
N PRO A 26 36.78 -11.73 -5.06
CA PRO A 26 35.46 -12.35 -4.98
C PRO A 26 34.41 -11.25 -4.84
N LEU A 27 33.42 -11.27 -5.74
CA LEU A 27 32.19 -10.50 -5.60
C LEU A 27 31.57 -10.79 -4.23
N GLU A 28 31.53 -9.77 -3.39
CA GLU A 28 30.85 -9.79 -2.10
C GLU A 28 29.38 -10.16 -2.35
N LYS A 29 28.93 -11.25 -1.71
CA LYS A 29 27.54 -11.70 -1.77
C LYS A 29 26.64 -10.52 -1.37
N PRO A 30 25.50 -10.30 -2.06
CA PRO A 30 24.51 -9.36 -1.57
C PRO A 30 24.07 -9.81 -0.18
N VAL A 31 24.36 -9.02 0.84
CA VAL A 31 23.76 -9.17 2.15
C VAL A 31 22.28 -8.85 1.96
N ALA A 32 21.45 -9.89 2.06
CA ALA A 32 20.01 -9.74 2.11
C ALA A 32 19.70 -8.73 3.23
N GLY A 33 19.08 -7.61 2.85
CA GLY A 33 18.50 -6.69 3.82
C GLY A 33 17.53 -7.46 4.73
N PRO A 34 17.31 -7.00 5.97
CA PRO A 34 16.37 -7.67 6.86
C PRO A 34 15.03 -7.82 6.14
N GLN A 35 14.64 -9.08 5.92
CA GLN A 35 13.32 -9.45 5.44
C GLN A 35 12.31 -8.72 6.31
N GLN A 36 11.45 -7.92 5.67
CA GLN A 36 10.25 -7.38 6.28
C GLN A 36 9.60 -8.50 7.09
N ALA A 37 9.63 -8.35 8.41
CA ALA A 37 8.93 -9.24 9.31
C ALA A 37 7.46 -9.26 8.87
N ASP A 38 7.03 -10.46 8.54
CA ASP A 38 5.72 -10.84 8.10
C ASP A 38 4.69 -10.45 9.17
N VAL A 39 4.11 -9.26 9.05
CA VAL A 39 2.91 -8.88 9.81
C VAL A 39 1.73 -8.93 8.86
N ARG A 40 1.39 -10.13 8.36
CA ARG A 40 0.04 -10.42 7.90
C ARG A 40 -0.69 -11.12 9.03
N VAL A 41 -1.46 -10.36 9.82
CA VAL A 41 -2.46 -10.93 10.74
C VAL A 41 -3.86 -10.69 10.16
N VAL A 42 -4.01 -10.99 8.87
CA VAL A 42 -5.31 -10.99 8.20
C VAL A 42 -5.66 -12.45 7.94
N ALA A 43 -6.83 -12.90 8.39
CA ALA A 43 -7.33 -14.17 7.92
C ALA A 43 -7.67 -14.01 6.44
N ALA A 44 -7.25 -14.95 5.60
CA ALA A 44 -7.60 -14.90 4.18
C ALA A 44 -9.12 -14.81 4.03
N ILE A 45 -9.60 -13.99 3.08
CA ILE A 45 -11.03 -13.92 2.76
C ILE A 45 -11.52 -15.35 2.52
N PRO A 46 -12.64 -15.78 3.16
CA PRO A 46 -13.13 -17.14 2.99
C PRO A 46 -13.48 -17.41 1.51
N PRO A 47 -13.43 -18.68 1.06
CA PRO A 47 -13.86 -19.02 -0.28
C PRO A 47 -15.31 -18.56 -0.53
N PRO A 48 -15.59 -18.01 -1.73
CA PRO A 48 -16.95 -17.60 -2.11
C PRO A 48 -17.87 -18.82 -2.24
N GLU A 49 -19.09 -18.70 -1.76
CA GLU A 49 -20.17 -19.67 -1.98
C GLU A 49 -20.97 -19.30 -3.25
N PRO A 50 -21.74 -20.25 -3.83
CA PRO A 50 -22.63 -19.93 -4.95
C PRO A 50 -23.58 -18.78 -4.61
N GLY A 51 -23.56 -17.73 -5.44
CA GLY A 51 -24.36 -16.52 -5.23
C GLY A 51 -23.58 -15.36 -4.60
N ASP A 52 -22.47 -15.62 -3.90
CA ASP A 52 -21.64 -14.55 -3.33
C ASP A 52 -21.04 -13.66 -4.43
N PHE A 53 -20.95 -12.37 -4.13
CA PHE A 53 -20.34 -11.39 -5.01
C PHE A 53 -18.90 -11.11 -4.59
N LYS A 54 -18.02 -10.96 -5.57
CA LYS A 54 -16.66 -10.47 -5.37
C LYS A 54 -16.62 -9.01 -5.77
N SER A 55 -15.90 -8.20 -5.02
CA SER A 55 -15.56 -6.85 -5.40
C SER A 55 -14.08 -6.60 -5.17
N VAL A 56 -13.43 -5.95 -6.13
CA VAL A 56 -12.09 -5.41 -5.93
C VAL A 56 -12.13 -3.94 -6.30
N LEU A 57 -11.79 -3.10 -5.32
CA LEU A 57 -11.70 -1.66 -5.46
C LEU A 57 -10.23 -1.25 -5.40
N ARG A 58 -9.80 -0.37 -6.30
CA ARG A 58 -8.58 0.41 -6.08
C ARG A 58 -8.89 1.50 -5.07
N VAL A 59 -8.02 1.62 -4.07
CA VAL A 59 -8.14 2.56 -2.98
C VAL A 59 -7.02 3.58 -3.12
N GLU A 60 -7.39 4.85 -3.15
CA GLU A 60 -6.45 5.96 -3.02
C GLU A 60 -6.89 6.83 -1.87
N GLY A 61 -5.96 7.40 -1.12
CA GLY A 61 -6.35 8.28 -0.04
C GLY A 61 -5.37 9.39 0.27
N MET A 62 -5.93 10.40 0.92
CA MET A 62 -5.22 11.50 1.53
C MET A 62 -5.63 11.54 3.00
N THR A 63 -4.64 11.55 3.88
CA THR A 63 -4.87 11.74 5.32
C THR A 63 -4.29 13.05 5.79
N LYS A 64 -4.99 13.73 6.70
CA LYS A 64 -4.51 14.90 7.44
C LYS A 64 -4.25 14.53 8.89
N ILE A 65 -3.00 14.70 9.32
CA ILE A 65 -2.58 14.46 10.69
C ILE A 65 -2.82 15.72 11.51
N ALA A 66 -3.75 15.65 12.46
CA ALA A 66 -4.30 16.81 13.15
C ALA A 66 -3.22 17.64 13.87
N LYS A 67 -2.37 16.97 14.66
CA LYS A 67 -1.29 17.62 15.42
C LYS A 67 -0.23 18.28 14.55
N LEU A 68 0.03 17.71 13.38
CA LEU A 68 1.01 18.26 12.43
C LEU A 68 0.40 19.34 11.53
N GLY A 69 -0.93 19.41 11.43
CA GLY A 69 -1.64 20.31 10.53
C GLY A 69 -1.34 20.04 9.05
N GLN A 70 -0.87 18.85 8.72
CA GLN A 70 -0.31 18.50 7.41
C GLN A 70 -0.99 17.25 6.85
N ALA A 71 -1.05 17.18 5.51
CA ALA A 71 -1.64 16.05 4.80
C ALA A 71 -0.57 15.23 4.06
N MET A 72 -0.81 13.93 3.94
CA MET A 72 0.00 13.00 3.16
C MET A 72 -0.89 12.08 2.34
N SER A 73 -0.38 11.58 1.22
CA SER A 73 -1.01 10.48 0.50
C SER A 73 -0.72 9.17 1.22
N ILE A 74 -1.72 8.30 1.35
CA ILE A 74 -1.54 6.93 1.87
C ILE A 74 -1.18 5.94 0.75
N GLY A 75 -0.93 6.43 -0.46
CA GLY A 75 -0.59 5.61 -1.62
C GLY A 75 -1.81 4.97 -2.30
N ARG A 76 -1.51 4.04 -3.23
CA ARG A 76 -2.51 3.29 -3.99
C ARG A 76 -2.54 1.85 -3.53
N GLY A 77 -3.66 1.44 -2.96
CA GLY A 77 -3.91 0.08 -2.51
C GLY A 77 -5.09 -0.58 -3.21
N LYS A 78 -5.50 -1.72 -2.66
CA LYS A 78 -6.66 -2.49 -3.10
C LYS A 78 -7.49 -2.90 -1.89
N PHE A 79 -8.79 -2.85 -2.03
CA PHE A 79 -9.73 -3.47 -1.10
C PHE A 79 -10.43 -4.60 -1.83
N LYS A 80 -10.15 -5.83 -1.42
CA LYS A 80 -10.87 -7.02 -1.87
C LYS A 80 -12.01 -7.28 -0.90
N ALA A 81 -13.20 -7.53 -1.40
CA ALA A 81 -14.37 -7.84 -0.58
C ALA A 81 -15.11 -9.05 -1.13
N LEU A 82 -15.42 -9.98 -0.24
CA LEU A 82 -16.47 -10.99 -0.43
C LEU A 82 -17.75 -10.43 0.16
N ILE A 83 -18.79 -10.36 -0.66
CA ILE A 83 -20.12 -9.89 -0.26
C ILE A 83 -21.04 -11.10 -0.28
N LYS A 84 -21.59 -11.44 0.89
CA LYS A 84 -22.46 -12.59 1.05
C LYS A 84 -23.83 -12.34 0.44
N ALA A 85 -24.30 -13.28 -0.36
CA ALA A 85 -25.67 -13.26 -0.84
C ALA A 85 -26.63 -13.40 0.34
N VAL A 86 -27.65 -12.55 0.38
CA VAL A 86 -28.78 -12.68 1.30
C VAL A 86 -30.05 -12.49 0.49
N ASP A 87 -31.06 -13.32 0.75
CA ASP A 87 -32.31 -13.37 -0.02
C ASP A 87 -33.39 -12.44 0.56
N ASP A 88 -33.02 -11.50 1.43
CA ASP A 88 -33.91 -10.53 2.08
C ASP A 88 -33.49 -9.08 1.79
N ASP A 89 -34.40 -8.11 1.99
CA ASP A 89 -34.20 -6.68 1.69
C ASP A 89 -33.16 -5.96 2.59
N ARG A 90 -32.31 -6.70 3.29
CA ARG A 90 -31.31 -6.14 4.22
C ARG A 90 -29.92 -6.09 3.58
N PRO A 91 -29.04 -5.19 4.07
CA PRO A 91 -27.70 -5.06 3.53
C PRO A 91 -26.92 -6.37 3.54
N ASN A 92 -26.27 -6.69 2.42
CA ASN A 92 -25.42 -7.85 2.28
C ASN A 92 -24.20 -7.74 3.20
N PRO A 93 -23.94 -8.72 4.08
CA PRO A 93 -22.72 -8.76 4.86
C PRO A 93 -21.49 -8.81 3.95
N LEU A 94 -20.42 -8.14 4.34
CA LEU A 94 -19.15 -8.22 3.62
C LEU A 94 -17.97 -8.48 4.55
N ILE A 95 -16.99 -9.20 4.01
CA ILE A 95 -15.68 -9.48 4.60
C ILE A 95 -14.64 -9.01 3.60
N GLY A 96 -13.62 -8.29 4.07
CA GLY A 96 -12.63 -7.70 3.19
C GLY A 96 -11.19 -7.75 3.68
N GLU A 97 -10.30 -7.56 2.71
CA GLU A 97 -8.86 -7.47 2.87
C GLU A 97 -8.38 -6.17 2.20
N LEU A 98 -7.75 -5.31 3.00
CA LEU A 98 -7.11 -4.09 2.58
C LEU A 98 -5.61 -4.33 2.38
N LEU A 99 -5.16 -4.12 1.15
CA LEU A 99 -3.77 -4.23 0.74
C LEU A 99 -3.24 -2.85 0.40
N MET A 100 -2.40 -2.30 1.27
CA MET A 100 -1.75 -1.00 1.07
C MET A 100 -0.24 -1.17 0.93
N PRO A 101 0.41 -0.52 -0.05
CA PRO A 101 1.85 -0.38 -0.03
C PRO A 101 2.27 0.59 1.11
N PRO A 102 3.53 0.53 1.56
CA PRO A 102 4.08 1.59 2.41
C PRO A 102 3.95 2.96 1.72
N ALA A 103 3.51 3.95 2.48
CA ALA A 103 3.33 5.32 1.98
C ALA A 103 4.46 6.23 2.49
N PRO A 104 5.16 6.94 1.58
CA PRO A 104 6.14 7.93 2.00
C PRO A 104 5.43 9.14 2.62
N GLY A 105 5.85 9.53 3.81
CA GLY A 105 5.42 10.75 4.48
C GLY A 105 6.48 11.85 4.42
N TYR A 106 6.03 13.09 4.33
CA TYR A 106 6.85 14.28 4.47
C TYR A 106 6.11 15.28 5.36
N PHE A 107 6.78 15.73 6.42
CA PHE A 107 6.20 16.63 7.39
C PHE A 107 7.23 17.64 7.86
N VAL A 108 6.80 18.87 8.11
CA VAL A 108 7.61 19.88 8.79
C VAL A 108 7.19 19.95 10.25
N VAL A 109 7.93 19.25 11.11
CA VAL A 109 7.70 19.22 12.56
C VAL A 109 8.18 20.53 13.18
N PHE A 110 7.46 21.02 14.19
CA PHE A 110 7.68 22.33 14.83
C PHE A 110 7.75 23.53 13.85
N ARG A 111 7.28 23.37 12.61
CA ARG A 111 7.32 24.37 11.52
C ARG A 111 8.71 24.72 10.96
N PHE A 112 9.77 24.03 11.38
CA PHE A 112 11.12 24.26 10.83
C PHE A 112 11.94 22.98 10.63
N MET A 113 11.47 21.81 11.06
CA MET A 113 12.21 20.56 10.99
C MET A 113 11.57 19.62 9.96
N PRO A 114 12.07 19.56 8.71
CA PRO A 114 11.61 18.57 7.74
C PRO A 114 11.95 17.15 8.19
N VAL A 115 10.93 16.29 8.14
CA VAL A 115 10.97 14.88 8.49
C VAL A 115 10.36 14.08 7.35
N THR A 116 11.05 13.02 6.92
CA THR A 116 10.52 12.00 6.03
C THR A 116 10.42 10.67 6.74
N ASN A 117 9.47 9.82 6.35
CA ASN A 117 9.34 8.45 6.83
C ASN A 117 8.63 7.57 5.79
N ASN A 118 8.62 6.26 6.04
CA ASN A 118 7.66 5.34 5.45
C ASN A 118 6.63 4.93 6.52
N THR A 119 5.36 4.93 6.13
CA THR A 119 4.26 4.47 6.97
C THR A 119 3.60 3.27 6.30
N SER A 120 3.61 2.13 6.99
CA SER A 120 2.90 0.93 6.55
C SER A 120 1.57 0.80 7.28
N PHE A 121 0.53 0.47 6.53
CA PHE A 121 -0.83 0.25 7.03
C PHE A 121 -1.13 -1.23 7.05
N VAL A 122 -0.98 -1.85 8.20
CA VAL A 122 -1.11 -3.30 8.35
C VAL A 122 -2.48 -3.64 8.92
N GLN A 123 -3.34 -4.29 8.13
CA GLN A 123 -4.64 -4.73 8.62
C GLN A 123 -4.51 -5.78 9.72
N VAL A 124 -5.32 -5.62 10.76
CA VAL A 124 -5.42 -6.52 11.92
C VAL A 124 -6.81 -7.14 11.94
N GLY A 125 -6.87 -8.46 11.79
CA GLY A 125 -8.13 -9.17 11.64
C GLY A 125 -8.86 -8.85 10.34
N ASP A 126 -10.15 -9.16 10.28
CA ASP A 126 -10.96 -8.99 9.08
C ASP A 126 -11.54 -7.58 9.00
N ALA A 127 -11.55 -6.99 7.80
CA ALA A 127 -12.43 -5.86 7.52
C ALA A 127 -13.84 -6.42 7.40
N THR A 128 -14.78 -5.88 8.17
CA THR A 128 -16.15 -6.41 8.21
C THR A 128 -17.17 -5.29 8.05
N GLY A 129 -18.32 -5.62 7.51
CA GLY A 129 -19.33 -4.61 7.26
C GLY A 129 -20.55 -5.13 6.53
N SER A 130 -21.26 -4.20 5.89
CA SER A 130 -22.38 -4.51 5.02
C SER A 130 -22.50 -3.52 3.88
N ILE A 131 -23.08 -3.97 2.77
CA ILE A 131 -23.37 -3.14 1.62
C ILE A 131 -24.80 -3.39 1.12
N ASP A 132 -25.56 -2.34 0.89
CA ASP A 132 -26.88 -2.41 0.26
C ASP A 132 -26.72 -2.41 -1.26
N LEU A 133 -27.07 -3.53 -1.90
CA LEU A 133 -26.95 -3.73 -3.35
C LEU A 133 -28.26 -3.49 -4.12
N THR A 134 -29.30 -2.97 -3.46
CA THR A 134 -30.62 -2.71 -4.09
C THR A 134 -30.51 -1.76 -5.30
N ASP A 135 -29.61 -0.77 -5.23
CA ASP A 135 -29.24 0.10 -6.34
C ASP A 135 -27.71 0.11 -6.49
N LEU A 136 -27.18 -0.62 -7.47
CA LEU A 136 -25.75 -0.70 -7.73
C LEU A 136 -25.10 0.65 -8.07
N THR A 137 -25.88 1.66 -8.49
CA THR A 137 -25.35 3.00 -8.76
C THR A 137 -25.22 3.84 -7.49
N LYS A 138 -25.85 3.41 -6.38
CA LYS A 138 -25.90 4.11 -5.10
C LYS A 138 -25.77 3.13 -3.92
N ALA A 139 -24.93 2.12 -4.06
CA ALA A 139 -24.76 1.09 -3.04
C ALA A 139 -24.21 1.72 -1.75
N LYS A 140 -24.92 1.55 -0.63
CA LYS A 140 -24.52 2.12 0.66
C LYS A 140 -23.66 1.12 1.40
N ALA A 141 -22.41 1.44 1.64
CA ALA A 141 -21.46 0.58 2.34
C ALA A 141 -21.11 1.14 3.72
N ILE A 142 -21.04 0.25 4.70
CA ILE A 142 -20.50 0.51 6.03
C ILE A 142 -19.45 -0.56 6.29
N VAL A 143 -18.20 -0.17 6.52
CA VAL A 143 -17.05 -1.07 6.69
C VAL A 143 -16.22 -0.62 7.89
N LYS A 144 -15.85 -1.58 8.73
CA LYS A 144 -14.93 -1.39 9.86
C LYS A 144 -13.60 -2.05 9.52
N VAL A 145 -12.52 -1.31 9.64
CA VAL A 145 -11.15 -1.79 9.39
C VAL A 145 -10.27 -1.42 10.58
N LYS A 146 -9.44 -2.35 11.04
CA LYS A 146 -8.43 -2.12 12.08
C LYS A 146 -7.04 -2.15 11.45
N LEU A 147 -6.24 -1.10 11.66
CA LEU A 147 -4.91 -0.98 11.07
C LEU A 147 -3.84 -0.71 12.13
N ASN A 148 -2.79 -1.53 12.18
CA ASN A 148 -1.56 -1.13 12.84
C ASN A 148 -0.78 -0.18 11.92
N LEU A 149 -0.40 0.97 12.46
CA LEU A 149 0.52 1.87 11.76
C LEU A 149 1.94 1.50 12.16
N VAL A 150 2.78 1.18 11.19
CA VAL A 150 4.21 0.88 11.41
C VAL A 150 5.03 1.96 10.72
N ILE A 151 5.97 2.55 11.46
CA ILE A 151 6.81 3.64 10.97
C ILE A 151 8.25 3.16 10.80
N SER A 152 8.84 3.44 9.65
CA SER A 152 10.22 3.10 9.35
C SER A 152 10.90 4.21 8.55
N GLU A 153 12.22 4.07 8.35
CA GLU A 153 13.04 4.93 7.49
C GLU A 153 12.90 6.44 7.80
N VAL A 154 12.80 6.76 9.09
CA VAL A 154 12.66 8.14 9.55
C VAL A 154 13.96 8.90 9.29
N LYS A 155 13.85 10.08 8.70
CA LYS A 155 14.97 11.01 8.55
C LYS A 155 14.56 12.40 8.99
N GLN A 156 15.40 13.05 9.77
CA GLN A 156 15.27 14.45 10.16
C GLN A 156 16.35 15.25 9.44
N ASN A 157 15.96 16.25 8.65
CA ASN A 157 16.90 17.01 7.81
C ASN A 157 17.81 16.11 6.96
N GLY A 158 17.28 14.97 6.47
CA GLY A 158 18.03 13.97 5.72
C GLY A 158 18.92 13.05 6.57
N VAL A 159 19.11 13.32 7.86
CA VAL A 159 19.86 12.47 8.79
C VAL A 159 18.93 11.35 9.29
N PRO A 160 19.30 10.07 9.15
CA PRO A 160 18.50 8.96 9.67
C PRO A 160 18.31 9.05 11.19
N LEU A 161 17.07 8.87 11.64
CA LEU A 161 16.72 8.63 13.03
C LEU A 161 16.31 7.16 13.14
N ASP A 162 17.08 6.38 13.88
CA ASP A 162 16.83 4.94 14.00
C ASP A 162 15.66 4.67 14.95
N VAL A 163 14.49 4.44 14.37
CA VAL A 163 13.27 4.07 15.10
C VAL A 163 13.16 2.57 15.35
N GLY A 164 14.14 1.77 14.91
CA GLY A 164 14.11 0.32 15.04
C GLY A 164 13.04 -0.38 14.20
N PRO A 165 13.02 -1.72 14.18
CA PRO A 165 12.11 -2.50 13.34
C PRO A 165 10.67 -2.58 13.89
N ASN A 166 10.45 -2.19 15.14
CA ASN A 166 9.21 -2.43 15.86
C ASN A 166 8.46 -1.14 16.21
N CYS A 167 8.69 -0.02 15.52
CA CYS A 167 7.99 1.22 15.81
C CYS A 167 6.56 1.19 15.25
N HIS A 168 5.57 0.97 16.13
CA HIS A 168 4.16 0.80 15.73
C HIS A 168 3.17 1.32 16.78
N THR A 169 1.90 1.42 16.41
CA THR A 169 0.82 1.78 17.34
C THR A 169 0.55 0.69 18.37
N VAL A 170 0.35 1.07 19.65
CA VAL A 170 0.08 0.15 20.78
C VAL A 170 -1.21 -0.65 20.56
N THR A 171 -2.23 0.00 20.00
CA THR A 171 -3.47 -0.64 19.56
C THR A 171 -3.70 -0.33 18.08
N PRO A 172 -4.48 -1.14 17.35
CA PRO A 172 -4.88 -0.79 15.99
C PRO A 172 -5.65 0.53 15.96
N VAL A 173 -5.47 1.28 14.88
CA VAL A 173 -6.35 2.38 14.48
C VAL A 173 -7.68 1.79 14.01
N ASP A 174 -8.78 2.26 14.58
CA ASP A 174 -10.12 1.95 14.11
C ASP A 174 -10.53 2.92 13.00
N LEU A 175 -10.89 2.38 11.84
CA LEU A 175 -11.47 3.11 10.71
C LEU A 175 -12.91 2.63 10.48
N ASP A 176 -13.85 3.52 10.75
CA ASP A 176 -15.25 3.35 10.42
C ASP A 176 -15.55 4.09 9.10
N LEU A 177 -15.63 3.34 8.02
CA LEU A 177 -15.86 3.84 6.68
C LEU A 177 -17.35 3.70 6.35
N SER A 178 -18.00 4.80 5.98
CA SER A 178 -19.40 4.78 5.56
C SER A 178 -19.58 5.70 4.37
N GLY A 179 -20.24 5.22 3.31
CA GLY A 179 -20.48 6.04 2.13
C GLY A 179 -21.26 5.34 1.04
N THR A 180 -21.59 6.11 0.02
CA THR A 180 -22.26 5.63 -1.19
C THR A 180 -21.22 5.32 -2.26
N ILE A 181 -21.33 4.14 -2.87
CA ILE A 181 -20.45 3.64 -3.93
C ILE A 181 -21.30 3.30 -5.15
N ASN A 182 -20.87 3.76 -6.32
CA ASN A 182 -21.42 3.39 -7.61
C ASN A 182 -20.61 2.21 -8.17
N LEU A 183 -21.13 1.00 -7.99
CA LEU A 183 -20.59 -0.24 -8.55
C LEU A 183 -20.98 -0.45 -10.02
N GLY A 184 -21.91 0.36 -10.53
CA GLY A 184 -22.30 0.40 -11.94
C GLY A 184 -21.33 1.17 -12.84
N VAL A 185 -20.35 1.91 -12.29
CA VAL A 185 -19.32 2.56 -13.11
C VAL A 185 -18.46 1.51 -13.82
N LYS A 186 -18.06 1.83 -15.05
CA LYS A 186 -17.19 0.96 -15.83
C LYS A 186 -15.90 0.66 -15.04
N ALA A 187 -15.56 -0.62 -14.95
CA ALA A 187 -14.33 -1.07 -14.35
C ALA A 187 -13.10 -0.41 -15.00
N VAL A 188 -12.14 -0.01 -14.17
CA VAL A 188 -10.84 0.52 -14.59
C VAL A 188 -9.77 -0.56 -14.45
N THR A 189 -8.65 -0.40 -15.16
CA THR A 189 -7.47 -1.21 -14.89
C THR A 189 -6.62 -0.59 -13.79
N GLU A 190 -5.72 -1.37 -13.18
CA GLU A 190 -4.82 -0.89 -12.12
C GLU A 190 -3.94 0.28 -12.56
N THR A 191 -3.55 0.30 -13.83
CA THR A 191 -2.68 1.31 -14.42
C THR A 191 -3.43 2.47 -15.05
N GLN A 192 -4.76 2.39 -15.17
CA GLN A 192 -5.55 3.43 -15.79
C GLN A 192 -5.46 4.74 -14.98
N PRO A 193 -5.40 5.90 -15.66
CA PRO A 193 -5.60 7.19 -15.02
C PRO A 193 -6.98 7.27 -14.35
N VAL A 194 -7.00 7.80 -13.14
CA VAL A 194 -8.22 8.03 -12.38
C VAL A 194 -8.75 9.44 -12.66
N THR A 195 -10.06 9.57 -12.82
CA THR A 195 -10.77 10.84 -13.04
C THR A 195 -12.07 10.83 -12.23
N GLU A 196 -12.73 11.97 -12.11
CA GLU A 196 -14.07 12.01 -11.49
C GLU A 196 -15.07 11.10 -12.21
N ALA A 197 -14.92 10.93 -13.54
CA ALA A 197 -15.86 10.15 -14.35
C ALA A 197 -15.78 8.63 -14.11
N ASN A 198 -14.64 8.11 -13.64
CA ASN A 198 -14.46 6.69 -13.34
C ASN A 198 -14.38 6.39 -11.83
N ARG A 199 -14.63 7.40 -11.00
CA ARG A 199 -14.68 7.28 -9.55
C ARG A 199 -15.95 6.52 -9.13
N ALA A 200 -15.78 5.42 -8.42
CA ALA A 200 -16.89 4.67 -7.83
C ALA A 200 -17.43 5.37 -6.58
N GLY A 201 -16.59 6.02 -5.78
CA GLY A 201 -17.06 6.79 -4.63
C GLY A 201 -15.96 7.58 -3.93
N THR A 202 -16.40 8.45 -3.03
CA THR A 202 -15.54 9.14 -2.06
C THR A 202 -16.09 8.89 -0.66
N ILE A 203 -15.22 8.45 0.25
CA ILE A 203 -15.53 8.26 1.66
C ILE A 203 -14.66 9.24 2.45
N GLU A 204 -15.28 10.01 3.33
CA GLU A 204 -14.59 10.86 4.29
C GLU A 204 -14.80 10.28 5.68
N THR A 205 -13.71 10.07 6.42
CA THR A 205 -13.80 9.59 7.80
C THR A 205 -12.86 10.36 8.71
N ARG A 206 -13.18 10.34 10.01
CA ARG A 206 -12.32 10.86 11.08
C ARG A 206 -11.83 9.71 11.92
N TYR A 207 -10.58 9.77 12.35
CA TYR A 207 -9.98 8.71 13.13
C TYR A 207 -8.99 9.23 14.18
N ALA A 208 -8.70 8.39 15.16
CA ALA A 208 -7.69 8.65 16.17
C ALA A 208 -6.46 7.77 15.91
N ILE A 209 -5.27 8.35 16.07
CA ILE A 209 -4.01 7.62 16.05
C ILE A 209 -3.67 7.25 17.50
N PRO A 210 -3.61 5.95 17.86
CA PRO A 210 -3.17 5.50 19.18
C PRO A 210 -1.74 5.90 19.49
N ALA A 211 -1.32 5.73 20.75
CA ALA A 211 0.07 5.88 21.14
C ALA A 211 0.98 4.91 20.37
N PHE A 212 2.26 5.26 20.24
CA PHE A 212 3.30 4.42 19.64
C PHE A 212 4.11 3.70 20.71
N THR A 213 4.66 2.55 20.34
CA THR A 213 5.58 1.73 21.13
C THR A 213 6.62 1.07 20.23
N GLY A 214 7.67 0.52 20.85
CA GLY A 214 8.76 -0.19 20.16
C GLY A 214 9.60 0.72 19.25
N CYS A 215 9.52 2.04 19.44
CA CYS A 215 10.28 3.01 18.67
C CYS A 215 11.62 3.32 19.35
N GLY A 216 12.70 3.20 18.57
CA GLY A 216 14.08 3.47 18.96
C GLY A 216 14.90 2.19 19.19
N VAL A 217 16.23 2.35 19.16
CA VAL A 217 17.19 1.25 19.37
C VAL A 217 18.02 1.48 20.62
N THR A 218 18.73 2.62 20.70
CA THR A 218 19.54 3.00 21.85
C THR A 218 18.76 3.82 22.88
N GLU A 219 17.75 4.57 22.42
CA GLU A 219 16.89 5.41 23.24
C GLU A 219 15.41 5.09 22.98
N ASN A 220 14.54 5.42 23.93
CA ASN A 220 13.11 5.22 23.76
C ASN A 220 12.47 6.41 23.04
N LEU A 221 12.18 6.26 21.75
CA LEU A 221 11.54 7.26 20.90
C LEU A 221 10.01 7.20 20.93
N SER A 222 9.41 6.22 21.62
CA SER A 222 7.95 6.04 21.68
C SER A 222 7.19 7.28 22.20
N PRO A 223 7.68 7.99 23.25
CA PRO A 223 7.06 9.23 23.70
C PRO A 223 7.12 10.35 22.66
N LEU A 224 8.22 10.44 21.89
CA LEU A 224 8.36 11.44 20.81
C LEU A 224 7.34 11.19 19.70
N MET A 225 7.26 9.95 19.21
CA MET A 225 6.30 9.57 18.16
C MET A 225 4.86 9.81 18.63
N THR A 226 4.54 9.38 19.86
CA THR A 226 3.22 9.60 20.46
C THR A 226 2.89 11.09 20.62
N GLY A 227 3.86 11.89 21.06
CA GLY A 227 3.70 13.32 21.25
C GLY A 227 3.37 14.05 19.95
N LEU A 228 4.03 13.67 18.86
CA LEU A 228 3.93 14.35 17.55
C LEU A 228 2.68 13.98 16.75
N VAL A 229 2.29 12.70 16.70
CA VAL A 229 1.25 12.24 15.75
C VAL A 229 0.02 11.62 16.38
N SER A 230 0.09 11.11 17.61
CA SER A 230 -1.05 10.43 18.23
C SER A 230 -2.12 11.40 18.72
N GLY A 231 -3.38 11.01 18.62
CA GLY A 231 -4.53 11.79 19.07
C GLY A 231 -5.71 11.72 18.10
N PRO A 232 -6.87 12.27 18.49
CA PRO A 232 -8.07 12.31 17.66
C PRO A 232 -8.00 13.42 16.59
N GLY A 233 -9.02 13.47 15.73
CA GLY A 233 -9.25 14.58 14.81
C GLY A 233 -8.50 14.48 13.49
N ASN A 234 -7.84 13.35 13.22
CA ASN A 234 -7.26 13.09 11.91
C ASN A 234 -8.38 12.85 10.90
N GLU A 235 -8.16 13.26 9.66
CA GLU A 235 -9.14 13.16 8.58
C GLU A 235 -8.57 12.25 7.49
N LEU A 236 -9.40 11.37 6.95
CA LEU A 236 -9.05 10.52 5.81
C LEU A 236 -10.10 10.72 4.73
N ILE A 237 -9.65 11.13 3.55
CA ILE A 237 -10.45 11.12 2.33
C ILE A 237 -9.97 9.93 1.51
N THR A 238 -10.90 9.04 1.18
CA THR A 238 -10.67 7.84 0.40
C THR A 238 -11.45 7.90 -0.90
N HIS A 239 -10.77 7.59 -1.97
CA HIS A 239 -11.27 7.53 -3.32
C HIS A 239 -11.27 6.08 -3.79
N LEU A 240 -12.42 5.62 -4.26
CA LEU A 240 -12.64 4.25 -4.66
C LEU A 240 -12.85 4.18 -6.16
N TYR A 241 -12.23 3.19 -6.81
CA TYR A 241 -12.37 2.92 -8.23
C TYR A 241 -12.65 1.44 -8.44
N ASN A 242 -13.68 1.13 -9.22
CA ASN A 242 -14.10 -0.23 -9.48
C ASN A 242 -13.07 -0.95 -10.36
N LEU A 243 -12.39 -1.99 -9.87
CA LEU A 243 -11.56 -2.87 -10.71
C LEU A 243 -12.39 -4.06 -11.20
N CYS A 244 -13.25 -4.60 -10.34
CA CYS A 244 -14.24 -5.60 -10.70
C CYS A 244 -15.37 -5.70 -9.67
N PHE A 245 -16.53 -6.14 -10.15
CA PHE A 245 -17.66 -6.51 -9.31
C PHE A 245 -18.48 -7.63 -9.99
N GLY A 246 -18.88 -8.64 -9.22
CA GLY A 246 -19.81 -9.69 -9.65
C GLY A 246 -19.43 -11.09 -9.17
N THR A 247 -20.21 -12.10 -9.57
CA THR A 247 -20.06 -13.49 -9.11
C THR A 247 -18.89 -14.23 -9.77
N ASN A 248 -18.67 -13.96 -11.08
CA ASN A 248 -17.65 -14.64 -11.90
C ASN A 248 -16.64 -13.69 -12.58
N SER A 249 -16.75 -12.38 -12.35
CA SER A 249 -16.13 -11.31 -13.17
C SER A 249 -14.85 -10.71 -12.59
N CYS A 250 -14.25 -11.31 -11.56
CA CYS A 250 -13.09 -10.74 -10.86
C CYS A 250 -11.74 -11.41 -11.15
N ASN A 251 -11.64 -12.31 -12.13
CA ASN A 251 -10.34 -12.82 -12.59
C ASN A 251 -9.65 -11.73 -13.47
N PRO A 252 -8.38 -11.35 -13.25
CA PRO A 252 -7.35 -11.90 -12.34
C PRO A 252 -7.17 -11.15 -11.01
N TYR A 253 -8.11 -10.29 -10.63
CA TYR A 253 -7.99 -9.43 -9.45
C TYR A 253 -8.31 -10.12 -8.12
N TRP A 254 -9.07 -11.22 -8.15
CA TRP A 254 -9.42 -12.06 -6.99
C TRP A 254 -8.29 -13.00 -6.62
#